data_AF-A0A1B6IHU5-F1
#
_entry.id   AF-A0A1B6IHU5-F1
#
_cell.length_a   1.000
_cell.length_b   1.000
_cell.length_c   1.000
_cell.angle_alpha   90.00
_cell.angle_beta   90.00
_cell.angle_gamma   90.00
#
_symmetry.space_group_name_H-M   'P 1'
#
loop_
_entity.id
_entity.type
_entity.pdbx_description
1 polymer ?
#
loop_
_entity_poly.entity_id
_entity_poly.type
_entity_poly.pdbx_seq_one_letter_code
_entity_poly.pdbx_strand_id
1 'polypeptide(L)'
;MSTKRGADGDSGSNDEPPLKKVQFEPIRIGPISTLEEMDIKVLQFQNKKLAQRLEQRNRLEAELRQRIEQLEKRQTQDDAVLNVVNRYWNQLNEDIRVLLQRFDAETADESENKNESEATTSFLMQLSTWDKEELDEKLANRVQVSKRAVAKVIQAFDRLMQRNEKITLALKGELDGDEAPNVDEVIRQANIETQAENRNLLALNTSLHKKYHTISLKMAELQERVTCKETEAAELLNRVDDLQYELAKVTSRNDKLENHLAEAIEKVKTYQQIHGDEKGVVKPVVTTTVSQKKMEELQKEIEEVRELANNRLQELDKLHTQHREALKEVEKLK
;
A
#
# COMPACT_ATOMS: atom_id res chain seq x y z
N MET A 1 -35.18 47.33 -48.55
CA MET A 1 -34.25 48.27 -47.87
C MET A 1 -34.86 48.60 -46.52
N SER A 2 -34.19 48.71 -45.38
CA SER A 2 -32.88 48.27 -44.89
C SER A 2 -32.93 48.68 -43.41
N THR A 3 -32.47 47.79 -42.53
CA THR A 3 -31.79 48.09 -41.23
C THR A 3 -32.61 48.82 -40.14
N LYS A 4 -32.43 48.63 -38.83
CA LYS A 4 -31.33 48.08 -38.04
C LYS A 4 -31.89 47.74 -36.63
N ARG A 5 -31.53 46.57 -36.10
CA ARG A 5 -31.75 46.20 -34.69
C ARG A 5 -30.89 47.11 -33.80
N GLY A 6 -31.45 47.54 -32.67
CA GLY A 6 -30.72 48.23 -31.61
C GLY A 6 -29.69 47.30 -30.99
N ALA A 7 -28.46 47.79 -30.89
CA ALA A 7 -27.40 47.19 -30.12
C ALA A 7 -27.37 47.92 -28.77
N ASP A 8 -27.84 47.25 -27.72
CA ASP A 8 -27.50 47.61 -26.34
C ASP A 8 -26.07 47.13 -26.10
N GLY A 9 -25.12 48.03 -26.36
CA GLY A 9 -23.75 47.92 -25.90
C GLY A 9 -23.67 48.50 -24.50
N ASP A 10 -23.64 47.62 -23.51
CA ASP A 10 -23.36 47.92 -22.12
C ASP A 10 -22.10 48.79 -22.02
N SER A 11 -22.30 49.97 -21.41
CA SER A 11 -21.29 51.01 -21.30
C SER A 11 -20.26 50.57 -20.27
N GLY A 12 -19.13 50.06 -20.74
CA GLY A 12 -17.92 49.89 -19.94
C GLY A 12 -17.60 51.20 -19.23
N SER A 13 -17.81 51.21 -17.92
CA SER A 13 -17.50 52.30 -17.00
C SER A 13 -15.99 52.48 -16.93
N ASN A 14 -15.45 53.23 -17.89
CA ASN A 14 -14.17 53.91 -17.74
C ASN A 14 -14.37 55.05 -16.72
N ASP A 15 -14.43 54.67 -15.45
CA ASP A 15 -14.37 55.59 -14.31
C ASP A 15 -12.90 56.00 -14.10
N GLU A 16 -12.38 56.78 -15.05
CA GLU A 16 -11.10 57.47 -14.87
C GLU A 16 -11.39 58.69 -13.97
N PRO A 17 -10.81 58.78 -12.76
CA PRO A 17 -11.19 59.84 -11.83
C PRO A 17 -10.80 61.20 -12.41
N PRO A 18 -11.68 62.22 -12.30
CA PRO A 18 -11.43 63.52 -12.91
C PRO A 18 -10.18 64.14 -12.29
N LEU A 19 -9.21 64.50 -13.14
CA LEU A 19 -8.00 65.23 -12.77
C LEU A 19 -8.38 66.59 -12.19
N LYS A 20 -8.55 66.65 -10.87
CA LYS A 20 -8.75 67.91 -10.14
C LYS A 20 -7.53 68.80 -10.37
N LYS A 21 -7.71 69.87 -11.16
CA LYS A 21 -6.67 70.91 -11.31
C LYS A 21 -6.41 71.55 -9.95
N VAL A 22 -5.21 71.34 -9.44
CA VAL A 22 -4.80 71.81 -8.12
C VAL A 22 -4.42 73.28 -8.17
N GLN A 23 -5.10 74.06 -7.33
CA GLN A 23 -4.89 75.49 -7.15
C GLN A 23 -4.04 75.69 -5.89
N PHE A 24 -2.85 76.24 -6.06
CA PHE A 24 -1.92 76.52 -4.96
C PHE A 24 -2.19 77.92 -4.39
N GLU A 25 -2.19 78.06 -3.06
CA GLU A 25 -2.31 79.37 -2.41
C GLU A 25 -1.08 80.26 -2.67
N PRO A 26 -1.25 81.54 -3.03
CA PRO A 26 -0.14 82.46 -3.26
C PRO A 26 0.67 82.74 -1.98
N ILE A 27 2.00 82.56 -2.03
CA ILE A 27 2.90 82.89 -0.92
C ILE A 27 3.45 84.29 -1.13
N ARG A 28 3.33 85.18 -0.11
CA ARG A 28 3.88 86.54 -0.15
C ARG A 28 5.37 86.52 0.20
N ILE A 29 6.19 87.08 -0.68
CA ILE A 29 7.62 87.30 -0.43
C ILE A 29 7.76 88.67 0.27
N GLY A 30 8.32 88.71 1.48
CA GLY A 30 8.57 89.95 2.22
C GLY A 30 9.70 90.81 1.61
N PRO A 31 9.92 92.05 2.09
CA PRO A 31 10.82 93.03 1.48
C PRO A 31 12.24 92.49 1.29
N ILE A 32 12.87 92.84 0.17
CA ILE A 32 14.12 92.27 -0.32
C ILE A 32 15.16 93.38 -0.35
N SER A 33 16.30 93.20 0.33
CA SER A 33 17.31 94.26 0.50
C SER A 33 18.53 94.03 -0.36
N THR A 34 18.80 92.80 -0.79
CA THR A 34 19.93 92.43 -1.66
C THR A 34 19.51 91.40 -2.71
N LEU A 35 20.31 91.29 -3.78
CA LEU A 35 20.12 90.28 -4.83
C LEU A 35 20.24 88.85 -4.26
N GLU A 36 21.18 88.63 -3.35
CA GLU A 36 21.38 87.33 -2.69
C GLU A 36 20.17 86.96 -1.80
N GLU A 37 19.59 87.92 -1.06
CA GLU A 37 18.34 87.71 -0.32
C GLU A 37 17.16 87.38 -1.25
N MET A 38 17.12 88.01 -2.42
CA MET A 38 16.11 87.71 -3.45
C MET A 38 16.22 86.26 -3.91
N ASP A 39 17.43 85.84 -4.29
CA ASP A 39 17.70 84.50 -4.82
C ASP A 39 17.39 83.41 -3.77
N ILE A 40 17.79 83.63 -2.51
CA ILE A 40 17.45 82.73 -1.40
C ILE A 40 15.92 82.62 -1.23
N LYS A 41 15.19 83.74 -1.28
CA LYS A 41 13.72 83.73 -1.15
C LYS A 41 13.02 83.06 -2.34
N VAL A 42 13.54 83.25 -3.56
CA VAL A 42 13.04 82.56 -4.77
C VAL A 42 13.27 81.06 -4.67
N LEU A 43 14.46 80.61 -4.25
CA LEU A 43 14.76 79.20 -4.03
C LEU A 43 13.88 78.58 -2.94
N GLN A 44 13.67 79.27 -1.82
CA GLN A 44 12.74 78.82 -0.76
C GLN A 44 11.30 78.67 -1.29
N PHE A 45 10.82 79.63 -2.09
CA PHE A 45 9.50 79.56 -2.69
C PHE A 45 9.37 78.39 -3.68
N GLN A 46 10.37 78.22 -4.56
CA GLN A 46 10.41 77.11 -5.52
C GLN A 46 10.45 75.76 -4.79
N ASN A 47 11.27 75.64 -3.74
CA ASN A 47 11.37 74.43 -2.92
C ASN A 47 10.03 74.12 -2.21
N LYS A 48 9.37 75.11 -1.62
CA LYS A 48 8.04 74.95 -1.00
C LYS A 48 6.99 74.50 -2.02
N LYS A 49 7.01 75.04 -3.24
CA LYS A 49 6.10 74.62 -4.32
C LYS A 49 6.39 73.20 -4.81
N LEU A 50 7.67 72.79 -4.87
CA LEU A 50 8.07 71.42 -5.16
C LEU A 50 7.62 70.46 -4.05
N ALA A 51 7.79 70.84 -2.78
CA ALA A 51 7.35 70.06 -1.63
C ALA A 51 5.83 69.82 -1.66
N GLN A 52 5.04 70.85 -1.95
CA GLN A 52 3.58 70.71 -2.10
C GLN A 52 3.19 69.78 -3.26
N ARG A 53 3.88 69.86 -4.41
CA ARG A 53 3.67 68.93 -5.54
C ARG A 53 4.05 67.50 -5.19
N LEU A 54 5.16 67.31 -4.47
CA LEU A 54 5.61 65.99 -4.01
C LEU A 54 4.62 65.39 -3.02
N GLU A 55 4.16 66.17 -2.04
CA GLU A 55 3.16 65.71 -1.06
C GLU A 55 1.85 65.30 -1.75
N GLN A 56 1.40 66.08 -2.73
CA GLN A 56 0.22 65.71 -3.52
C GLN A 56 0.44 64.43 -4.33
N ARG A 57 1.59 64.28 -4.98
CA ARG A 57 1.94 63.06 -5.71
C ARG A 57 1.96 61.85 -4.78
N ASN A 58 2.53 61.99 -3.58
CA ASN A 58 2.54 60.94 -2.56
C ASN A 58 1.13 60.55 -2.10
N ARG A 59 0.21 61.52 -1.94
CA ARG A 59 -1.19 61.23 -1.60
C ARG A 59 -1.90 60.45 -2.71
N LEU A 60 -1.76 60.88 -3.96
CA LEU A 60 -2.32 60.16 -5.12
C LEU A 60 -1.71 58.77 -5.27
N GLU A 61 -0.41 58.63 -5.05
CA GLU A 61 0.26 57.34 -5.06
C GLU A 61 -0.28 56.41 -3.96
N ALA A 62 -0.51 56.94 -2.74
CA ALA A 62 -1.09 56.17 -1.66
C ALA A 62 -2.54 55.72 -1.97
N GLU A 63 -3.36 56.61 -2.56
CA GLU A 63 -4.72 56.29 -3.01
C GLU A 63 -4.71 55.20 -4.09
N LEU A 64 -3.82 55.30 -5.08
CA LEU A 64 -3.67 54.29 -6.14
C LEU A 64 -3.17 52.96 -5.57
N ARG A 65 -2.19 52.97 -4.66
CA ARG A 65 -1.71 51.76 -3.97
C ARG A 65 -2.83 51.07 -3.19
N GLN A 66 -3.65 51.83 -2.47
CA GLN A 66 -4.81 51.28 -1.77
C GLN A 66 -5.84 50.70 -2.74
N ARG A 67 -6.06 51.35 -3.89
CA ARG A 67 -6.98 50.85 -4.92
C ARG A 67 -6.48 49.55 -5.54
N ILE A 68 -5.18 49.43 -5.80
CA ILE A 68 -4.56 48.20 -6.29
C ILE A 68 -4.78 47.07 -5.27
N GLU A 69 -4.48 47.30 -3.99
CA GLU A 69 -4.67 46.30 -2.93
C GLU A 69 -6.14 45.83 -2.82
N GLN A 70 -7.10 46.75 -2.98
CA GLN A 70 -8.52 46.40 -2.99
C GLN A 70 -8.90 45.53 -4.20
N LEU A 71 -8.36 45.84 -5.38
CA LEU A 71 -8.61 45.08 -6.60
C LEU A 71 -7.98 43.68 -6.52
N GLU A 72 -6.76 43.57 -5.99
CA GLU A 72 -6.08 42.29 -5.75
C GLU A 72 -6.88 41.42 -4.77
N LYS A 73 -7.35 41.98 -3.65
CA LYS A 73 -8.23 41.24 -2.71
C LYS A 73 -9.50 40.75 -3.39
N ARG A 74 -10.16 41.59 -4.19
CA ARG A 74 -11.36 41.18 -4.94
C ARG A 74 -11.04 40.06 -5.93
N GLN A 75 -9.94 40.16 -6.67
CA GLN A 75 -9.51 39.14 -7.62
C GLN A 75 -9.34 37.78 -6.93
N THR A 76 -8.68 37.73 -5.77
CA THR A 76 -8.52 36.46 -5.04
C THR A 76 -9.86 35.84 -4.60
N GLN A 77 -10.85 36.68 -4.30
CA GLN A 77 -12.20 36.21 -3.96
C GLN A 77 -12.92 35.67 -5.20
N ASP A 78 -12.84 36.38 -6.32
CA ASP A 78 -13.44 35.96 -7.59
C ASP A 78 -12.81 34.64 -8.09
N ASP A 79 -11.49 34.48 -7.96
CA ASP A 79 -10.77 33.23 -8.26
C ASP A 79 -11.27 32.06 -7.39
N ALA A 80 -11.52 32.31 -6.10
CA ALA A 80 -12.07 31.30 -5.21
C ALA A 80 -13.49 30.86 -5.64
N VAL A 81 -14.34 31.82 -6.06
CA VAL A 81 -15.68 31.52 -6.57
C VAL A 81 -15.63 30.74 -7.88
N LEU A 82 -14.76 31.14 -8.82
CA LEU A 82 -14.56 30.44 -10.10
C LEU A 82 -14.15 28.98 -9.90
N ASN A 83 -13.26 28.71 -8.93
CA ASN A 83 -12.87 27.33 -8.59
C ASN A 83 -14.06 26.49 -8.11
N VAL A 84 -14.94 27.06 -7.29
CA VAL A 84 -16.15 26.38 -6.81
C VAL A 84 -17.10 26.09 -7.97
N VAL A 85 -17.37 27.07 -8.83
CA VAL A 85 -18.22 26.90 -10.02
C VAL A 85 -17.67 25.81 -10.94
N ASN A 86 -16.36 25.82 -11.20
CA ASN A 86 -15.70 24.83 -12.04
C ASN A 86 -15.83 23.40 -11.48
N ARG A 87 -15.70 23.24 -10.16
CA ARG A 87 -15.89 21.93 -9.51
C ARG A 87 -17.30 21.40 -9.72
N TYR A 88 -18.32 22.23 -9.47
CA TYR A 88 -19.71 21.82 -9.66
C TYR A 88 -20.06 21.54 -11.13
N TRP A 89 -19.49 22.31 -12.06
CA TRP A 89 -19.66 22.06 -13.49
C TRP A 89 -19.08 20.71 -13.90
N ASN A 90 -17.87 20.38 -13.44
CA ASN A 90 -17.26 19.08 -13.72
C ASN A 90 -18.06 17.93 -13.12
N GLN A 91 -18.59 18.11 -11.91
CA GLN A 91 -19.45 17.12 -11.29
C GLN A 91 -20.74 16.90 -12.09
N LEU A 92 -21.40 17.97 -12.53
CA LEU A 92 -22.57 17.88 -13.41
C LEU A 92 -22.26 17.12 -14.71
N ASN A 93 -21.12 17.41 -15.33
CA ASN A 93 -20.70 16.70 -16.55
C ASN A 93 -20.51 15.20 -16.31
N GLU A 94 -19.89 14.82 -15.19
CA GLU A 94 -19.72 13.40 -14.86
C GLU A 94 -21.06 12.73 -14.52
N ASP A 95 -21.95 13.42 -13.80
CA ASP A 95 -23.28 12.90 -13.48
C ASP A 95 -24.10 12.64 -14.76
N ILE A 96 -24.05 13.55 -15.75
CA ILE A 96 -24.68 13.35 -17.06
C ILE A 96 -24.05 12.17 -17.81
N ARG A 97 -22.72 12.02 -17.74
CA ARG A 97 -22.01 10.90 -18.38
C ARG A 97 -22.42 9.55 -17.79
N VAL A 98 -22.48 9.45 -16.46
CA VAL A 98 -22.94 8.25 -15.75
C VAL A 98 -24.40 7.94 -16.08
N LEU A 99 -25.25 8.98 -16.18
CA LEU A 99 -26.64 8.82 -16.57
C LEU A 99 -26.75 8.22 -17.98
N LEU A 100 -25.99 8.76 -18.95
CA LEU A 100 -25.93 8.24 -20.31
C LEU A 100 -25.44 6.79 -20.35
N GLN A 101 -24.39 6.45 -19.59
CA GLN A 101 -23.87 5.08 -19.55
C GLN A 101 -24.92 4.08 -19.02
N ARG A 102 -25.79 4.49 -18.09
CA ARG A 102 -26.84 3.62 -17.55
C ARG A 102 -28.04 3.48 -18.49
N PHE A 103 -28.44 4.57 -19.13
CA PHE A 103 -29.68 4.62 -19.92
C PHE A 103 -29.48 4.34 -21.42
N ASP A 104 -28.26 4.48 -21.95
CA ASP A 104 -27.94 4.25 -23.37
C ASP A 104 -26.90 3.10 -23.57
N ALA A 105 -26.77 2.20 -22.59
CA ALA A 105 -25.79 1.10 -22.57
C ALA A 105 -25.86 0.16 -23.80
N GLU A 106 -27.01 0.09 -24.47
CA GLU A 106 -27.25 -0.77 -25.64
C GLU A 106 -26.82 -0.10 -26.97
N THR A 107 -26.57 1.22 -26.98
CA THR A 107 -26.29 2.02 -28.20
C THR A 107 -25.07 2.96 -28.10
N ALA A 108 -24.41 3.02 -26.94
CA ALA A 108 -23.33 3.97 -26.70
C ALA A 108 -22.10 3.66 -27.55
N ASP A 109 -21.75 4.58 -28.43
CA ASP A 109 -20.53 4.51 -29.25
C ASP A 109 -19.31 4.79 -28.34
N GLU A 110 -18.55 3.74 -27.98
CA GLU A 110 -17.39 3.76 -27.06
C GLU A 110 -16.30 4.79 -27.45
N SER A 111 -16.31 5.26 -28.70
CA SER A 111 -15.36 6.23 -29.26
C SER A 111 -15.59 7.67 -28.77
N GLU A 112 -16.82 8.07 -28.43
CA GLU A 112 -17.13 9.45 -28.01
C GLU A 112 -16.80 9.71 -26.53
N ASN A 113 -16.88 8.68 -25.67
CA ASN A 113 -16.64 8.80 -24.23
C ASN A 113 -15.19 9.19 -23.86
N LYS A 114 -14.22 8.93 -24.73
CA LYS A 114 -12.79 9.19 -24.46
C LYS A 114 -12.40 10.65 -24.68
N ASN A 115 -13.02 11.35 -25.65
CA ASN A 115 -12.65 12.72 -26.00
C ASN A 115 -13.20 13.78 -25.02
N GLU A 116 -14.25 13.48 -24.26
CA GLU A 116 -14.87 14.46 -23.36
C GLU A 116 -14.15 14.55 -21.99
N SER A 117 -13.58 13.45 -21.49
CA SER A 117 -12.90 13.39 -20.18
C SER A 117 -11.61 14.21 -20.15
N GLU A 118 -10.78 14.09 -21.19
CA GLU A 118 -9.47 14.75 -21.29
C GLU A 118 -9.57 16.28 -21.39
N ALA A 119 -10.62 16.79 -22.04
CA ALA A 119 -10.86 18.21 -22.23
C ALA A 119 -11.19 18.96 -20.91
N THR A 120 -11.88 18.31 -19.97
CA THR A 120 -12.33 18.97 -18.72
C THR A 120 -11.25 19.05 -17.65
N THR A 121 -10.30 18.11 -17.60
CA THR A 121 -9.22 18.11 -16.60
C THR A 121 -8.14 19.14 -16.91
N SER A 122 -7.94 19.49 -18.19
CA SER A 122 -6.97 20.49 -18.66
C SER A 122 -7.41 21.96 -18.43
N PHE A 123 -8.71 22.19 -18.23
CA PHE A 123 -9.32 23.53 -18.27
C PHE A 123 -8.86 24.49 -17.17
N LEU A 124 -8.72 24.02 -15.92
CA LEU A 124 -8.30 24.89 -14.80
C LEU A 124 -6.86 25.38 -14.92
N MET A 125 -5.98 24.57 -15.50
CA MET A 125 -4.56 24.92 -15.62
C MET A 125 -4.31 25.99 -16.69
N GLN A 126 -5.21 26.08 -17.68
CA GLN A 126 -5.09 27.00 -18.82
C GLN A 126 -5.81 28.35 -18.62
N LEU A 127 -6.72 28.46 -17.65
CA LEU A 127 -7.48 29.69 -17.35
C LEU A 127 -6.59 30.91 -17.05
N SER A 128 -5.43 30.70 -16.43
CA SER A 128 -4.48 31.78 -16.11
C SER A 128 -3.72 32.33 -17.33
N THR A 129 -3.82 31.65 -18.49
CA THR A 129 -3.05 31.97 -19.69
C THR A 129 -3.88 32.57 -20.83
N TRP A 130 -5.21 32.64 -20.68
CA TRP A 130 -6.10 33.10 -21.75
C TRP A 130 -6.40 34.59 -21.63
N ASP A 131 -6.47 35.27 -22.77
CA ASP A 131 -7.02 36.61 -22.85
C ASP A 131 -8.56 36.59 -22.79
N LYS A 132 -9.18 37.77 -22.73
CA LYS A 132 -10.63 37.90 -22.53
C LYS A 132 -11.45 37.27 -23.66
N GLU A 133 -10.97 37.36 -24.90
CA GLU A 133 -11.68 36.84 -26.08
C GLU A 133 -11.53 35.33 -26.17
N GLU A 134 -10.33 34.80 -25.90
CA GLU A 134 -10.09 33.36 -25.80
C GLU A 134 -10.89 32.71 -24.65
N LEU A 135 -11.01 33.38 -23.50
CA LEU A 135 -11.76 32.90 -22.35
C LEU A 135 -13.26 32.69 -22.67
N ASP A 136 -13.89 33.67 -23.32
CA ASP A 136 -15.30 33.62 -23.69
C ASP A 136 -15.57 32.47 -24.68
N GLU A 137 -14.69 32.27 -25.67
CA GLU A 137 -14.80 31.17 -26.62
C GLU A 137 -14.67 29.80 -25.94
N LYS A 138 -13.71 29.65 -25.02
CA LYS A 138 -13.49 28.39 -24.29
C LYS A 138 -14.63 28.06 -23.34
N LEU A 139 -15.18 29.05 -22.65
CA LEU A 139 -16.37 28.87 -21.81
C LEU A 139 -17.58 28.47 -22.66
N ALA A 140 -17.80 29.14 -23.80
CA ALA A 140 -18.89 28.80 -24.72
C ALA A 140 -18.76 27.37 -25.25
N ASN A 141 -17.55 26.94 -25.63
CA ASN A 141 -17.28 25.57 -26.07
C ASN A 141 -17.60 24.55 -24.97
N ARG A 142 -17.21 24.82 -23.72
CA ARG A 142 -17.51 23.92 -22.60
C ARG A 142 -19.01 23.82 -22.31
N VAL A 143 -19.73 24.93 -22.37
CA VAL A 143 -21.20 24.94 -22.25
C VAL A 143 -21.83 24.13 -23.37
N GLN A 144 -21.31 24.23 -24.58
CA GLN A 144 -21.82 23.50 -25.74
C GLN A 144 -21.64 21.98 -25.60
N VAL A 145 -20.54 21.52 -24.98
CA VAL A 145 -20.33 20.10 -24.65
C VAL A 145 -21.41 19.61 -23.70
N SER A 146 -21.61 20.30 -22.56
CA SER A 146 -22.67 19.93 -21.60
C SER A 146 -24.06 19.96 -22.24
N LYS A 147 -24.35 20.95 -23.09
CA LYS A 147 -25.63 21.04 -23.82
C LYS A 147 -25.84 19.86 -24.77
N ARG A 148 -24.79 19.41 -25.47
CA ARG A 148 -24.83 18.22 -26.33
C ARG A 148 -25.09 16.96 -25.50
N ALA A 149 -24.41 16.81 -24.36
CA ALA A 149 -24.61 15.68 -23.46
C ALA A 149 -26.06 15.62 -22.93
N VAL A 150 -26.64 16.77 -22.54
CA VAL A 150 -28.07 16.84 -22.15
C VAL A 150 -28.99 16.47 -23.32
N ALA A 151 -28.71 16.91 -24.54
CA ALA A 151 -29.51 16.53 -25.71
C ALA A 151 -29.48 15.01 -25.96
N LYS A 152 -28.35 14.35 -25.73
CA LYS A 152 -28.25 12.88 -25.79
C LYS A 152 -29.10 12.22 -24.69
N VAL A 153 -29.11 12.77 -23.47
CA VAL A 153 -29.94 12.24 -22.37
C VAL A 153 -31.42 12.27 -22.76
N ILE A 154 -31.88 13.37 -23.36
CA ILE A 154 -33.26 13.51 -23.84
C ILE A 154 -33.55 12.44 -24.90
N GLN A 155 -32.66 12.23 -25.87
CA GLN A 155 -32.83 11.20 -26.89
C GLN A 155 -32.88 9.78 -26.31
N ALA A 156 -32.02 9.47 -25.34
CA ALA A 156 -32.04 8.19 -24.64
C ALA A 156 -33.37 7.98 -23.89
N PHE A 157 -33.88 9.03 -23.25
CA PHE A 157 -35.18 9.00 -22.57
C PHE A 157 -36.35 8.78 -23.55
N ASP A 158 -36.37 9.49 -24.68
CA ASP A 158 -37.40 9.32 -25.72
C ASP A 158 -37.42 7.89 -26.28
N ARG A 159 -36.24 7.32 -26.56
CA ARG A 159 -36.12 5.93 -27.00
C ARG A 159 -36.63 4.94 -25.95
N LEU A 160 -36.28 5.17 -24.68
CA LEU A 160 -36.73 4.34 -23.57
C LEU A 160 -38.24 4.41 -23.42
N MET A 161 -38.84 5.60 -23.52
CA MET A 161 -40.29 5.77 -23.52
C MET A 161 -40.95 5.02 -24.67
N GLN A 162 -40.45 5.19 -25.91
CA GLN A 162 -40.98 4.47 -27.08
C GLN A 162 -40.88 2.95 -26.91
N ARG A 163 -39.76 2.44 -26.37
CA ARG A 163 -39.60 1.02 -26.07
C ARG A 163 -40.62 0.55 -25.02
N ASN A 164 -40.79 1.30 -23.94
CA ASN A 164 -41.75 0.97 -22.90
C ASN A 164 -43.19 1.00 -23.41
N GLU A 165 -43.53 1.96 -24.26
CA GLU A 165 -44.85 2.04 -24.90
C GLU A 165 -45.09 0.83 -25.81
N LYS A 166 -44.11 0.47 -26.65
CA LYS A 166 -44.18 -0.74 -27.48
C LYS A 166 -44.36 -2.01 -26.65
N ILE A 167 -43.57 -2.17 -25.58
CA ILE A 167 -43.72 -3.32 -24.66
C ILE A 167 -45.11 -3.32 -24.03
N THR A 168 -45.60 -2.16 -23.61
CA THR A 168 -46.94 -2.03 -22.99
C THR A 168 -48.04 -2.42 -23.96
N LEU A 169 -47.97 -1.95 -25.21
CA LEU A 169 -48.91 -2.33 -26.27
C LEU A 169 -48.82 -3.83 -26.60
N ALA A 170 -47.62 -4.38 -26.68
CA ALA A 170 -47.40 -5.80 -26.92
C ALA A 170 -48.02 -6.66 -25.80
N LEU A 171 -47.82 -6.28 -24.54
CA LEU A 171 -48.41 -6.98 -23.39
C LEU A 171 -49.94 -6.90 -23.36
N LYS A 172 -50.53 -5.85 -23.94
CA LYS A 172 -51.98 -5.71 -24.09
C LYS A 172 -52.56 -6.39 -25.33
N GLY A 173 -51.71 -6.90 -26.24
CA GLY A 173 -52.15 -7.40 -27.55
C GLY A 173 -52.66 -6.28 -28.47
N GLU A 174 -52.23 -5.05 -28.23
CA GLU A 174 -52.61 -3.87 -29.01
C GLU A 174 -51.53 -3.51 -30.06
N LEU A 175 -50.42 -4.26 -30.10
CA LEU A 175 -49.33 -4.08 -31.04
C LEU A 175 -49.52 -5.01 -32.25
N ASP A 176 -49.58 -4.46 -33.46
CA ASP A 176 -49.61 -5.17 -34.75
C ASP A 176 -50.70 -6.25 -34.93
N GLY A 177 -51.75 -6.25 -34.09
CA GLY A 177 -52.85 -7.20 -34.17
C GLY A 177 -52.55 -8.58 -33.59
N ASP A 178 -51.42 -8.73 -32.89
CA ASP A 178 -51.07 -9.94 -32.16
C ASP A 178 -51.93 -10.08 -30.90
N GLU A 179 -52.40 -11.29 -30.63
CA GLU A 179 -53.12 -11.60 -29.40
C GLU A 179 -52.20 -11.39 -28.20
N ALA A 180 -52.73 -10.81 -27.11
CA ALA A 180 -51.93 -10.51 -25.93
C ALA A 180 -51.21 -11.78 -25.45
N PRO A 181 -49.88 -11.73 -25.20
CA PRO A 181 -49.16 -12.89 -24.75
C PRO A 181 -49.76 -13.37 -23.43
N ASN A 182 -49.93 -14.69 -23.30
CA ASN A 182 -50.37 -15.29 -22.04
C ASN A 182 -49.22 -15.25 -21.03
N VAL A 183 -49.01 -14.07 -20.43
CA VAL A 183 -47.93 -13.77 -19.50
C VAL A 183 -47.90 -14.77 -18.34
N ASP A 184 -49.06 -15.22 -17.88
CA ASP A 184 -49.17 -16.22 -16.82
C ASP A 184 -48.59 -17.59 -17.24
N GLU A 185 -48.76 -17.99 -18.51
CA GLU A 185 -48.16 -19.22 -19.04
C GLU A 185 -46.63 -19.10 -19.14
N VAL A 186 -46.14 -17.99 -19.68
CA VAL A 186 -44.70 -17.73 -19.83
C VAL A 186 -44.00 -17.67 -18.47
N ILE A 187 -44.60 -16.98 -17.49
CA ILE A 187 -44.09 -16.92 -16.12
C ILE A 187 -44.11 -18.30 -15.48
N ARG A 188 -45.18 -19.09 -15.68
CA ARG A 188 -45.28 -20.45 -15.14
C ARG A 188 -44.19 -21.35 -15.72
N GLN A 189 -43.98 -21.29 -17.03
CA GLN A 189 -42.94 -22.05 -17.72
C GLN A 189 -41.54 -21.66 -17.23
N ALA A 190 -41.23 -20.36 -17.15
CA ALA A 190 -39.96 -19.86 -16.63
C ALA A 190 -39.72 -20.28 -15.16
N ASN A 191 -40.77 -20.30 -14.34
CA ASN A 191 -40.70 -20.78 -12.97
C ASN A 191 -40.43 -22.30 -12.91
N ILE A 192 -41.05 -23.09 -13.77
CA ILE A 192 -40.78 -24.54 -13.88
C ILE A 192 -39.30 -24.78 -14.24
N GLU A 193 -38.78 -24.06 -15.23
CA GLU A 193 -37.38 -24.15 -15.66
C GLU A 193 -36.42 -23.74 -14.54
N THR A 194 -36.71 -22.63 -13.87
CA THR A 194 -35.91 -22.15 -12.72
C THR A 194 -35.90 -23.15 -11.58
N GLN A 195 -37.06 -23.76 -11.27
CA GLN A 195 -37.15 -24.80 -10.24
C GLN A 195 -36.42 -26.08 -10.65
N ALA A 196 -36.46 -26.47 -11.93
CA ALA A 196 -35.72 -27.62 -12.43
C ALA A 196 -34.21 -27.39 -12.27
N GLU A 197 -33.71 -26.22 -12.65
CA GLU A 197 -32.30 -25.88 -12.50
C GLU A 197 -31.87 -25.79 -11.03
N ASN A 198 -32.73 -25.25 -10.16
CA ASN A 198 -32.46 -25.23 -8.73
C ASN A 198 -32.33 -26.66 -8.15
N ARG A 199 -33.21 -27.58 -8.56
CA ARG A 199 -33.09 -29.00 -8.18
C ARG A 199 -31.78 -29.62 -8.71
N ASN A 200 -31.37 -29.31 -9.94
CA ASN A 200 -30.12 -29.78 -10.52
C ASN A 200 -28.91 -29.28 -9.71
N LEU A 201 -28.89 -27.99 -9.40
CA LEU A 201 -27.82 -27.37 -8.60
C LEU A 201 -27.75 -27.94 -7.18
N LEU A 202 -28.90 -28.16 -6.54
CA LEU A 202 -28.95 -28.80 -5.22
C LEU A 202 -28.41 -30.24 -5.25
N ALA A 203 -28.76 -31.01 -6.28
CA ALA A 203 -28.26 -32.36 -6.47
C ALA A 203 -26.75 -32.39 -6.72
N LEU A 204 -26.25 -31.48 -7.58
CA LEU A 204 -24.83 -31.32 -7.86
C LEU A 204 -24.06 -30.93 -6.60
N ASN A 205 -24.56 -29.94 -5.84
CA ASN A 205 -23.95 -29.49 -4.60
C ASN A 205 -23.86 -30.62 -3.57
N THR A 206 -24.95 -31.38 -3.40
CA THR A 206 -24.98 -32.55 -2.52
C THR A 206 -23.96 -33.61 -2.95
N SER A 207 -23.84 -33.87 -4.26
CA SER A 207 -22.84 -34.81 -4.81
C SER A 207 -21.41 -34.34 -4.55
N LEU A 208 -21.13 -33.05 -4.73
CA LEU A 208 -19.82 -32.46 -4.46
C LEU A 208 -19.47 -32.53 -2.98
N HIS A 209 -20.40 -32.22 -2.08
CA HIS A 209 -20.18 -32.36 -0.64
C HIS A 209 -19.86 -33.81 -0.23
N LYS A 210 -20.57 -34.80 -0.80
CA LYS A 210 -20.27 -36.22 -0.57
C LYS A 210 -18.86 -36.58 -1.03
N LYS A 211 -18.48 -36.18 -2.24
CA LYS A 211 -17.12 -36.42 -2.79
C LYS A 211 -16.05 -35.76 -1.94
N TYR A 212 -16.25 -34.49 -1.56
CA TYR A 212 -15.34 -33.76 -0.70
C TYR A 212 -15.13 -34.45 0.64
N HIS A 213 -16.22 -34.92 1.27
CA HIS A 213 -16.14 -35.66 2.52
C HIS A 213 -15.34 -36.96 2.37
N THR A 214 -15.61 -37.75 1.33
CA THR A 214 -14.84 -38.98 1.04
C THR A 214 -13.35 -38.70 0.82
N ILE A 215 -13.01 -37.67 0.05
CA ILE A 215 -11.62 -37.27 -0.19
C ILE A 215 -10.96 -36.82 1.11
N SER A 216 -11.66 -36.05 1.94
CA SER A 216 -11.15 -35.57 3.23
C SER A 216 -10.84 -36.71 4.19
N LEU A 217 -11.71 -37.73 4.27
CA LEU A 217 -11.45 -38.93 5.07
C LEU A 217 -10.22 -39.68 4.56
N LYS A 218 -10.12 -39.90 3.25
CA LYS A 218 -8.98 -40.60 2.64
C LYS A 218 -7.66 -39.83 2.82
N MET A 219 -7.71 -38.51 2.82
CA MET A 219 -6.56 -37.65 3.11
C MET A 219 -6.10 -37.81 4.57
N ALA A 220 -7.04 -37.84 5.52
CA ALA A 220 -6.72 -38.10 6.93
C ALA A 220 -6.08 -39.48 7.14
N GLU A 221 -6.62 -40.54 6.52
CA GLU A 221 -6.04 -41.88 6.55
C GLU A 221 -4.63 -41.96 5.94
N LEU A 222 -4.37 -41.21 4.88
CA LEU A 222 -3.03 -41.10 4.28
C LEU A 222 -2.07 -40.37 5.21
N GLN A 223 -2.52 -39.28 5.84
CA GLN A 223 -1.72 -38.50 6.77
C GLN A 223 -1.32 -39.31 8.02
N GLU A 224 -2.25 -40.09 8.57
CA GLU A 224 -1.97 -40.99 9.69
C GLU A 224 -0.93 -42.04 9.31
N ARG A 225 -1.07 -42.66 8.13
CA ARG A 225 -0.07 -43.63 7.62
C ARG A 225 1.31 -43.02 7.43
N VAL A 226 1.39 -41.80 6.90
CA VAL A 226 2.67 -41.08 6.77
C VAL A 226 3.28 -40.86 8.15
N THR A 227 2.49 -40.39 9.11
CA THR A 227 2.95 -40.14 10.50
C THR A 227 3.48 -41.42 11.16
N CYS A 228 2.79 -42.55 10.99
CA CYS A 228 3.25 -43.86 11.48
C CYS A 228 4.59 -44.26 10.85
N LYS A 229 4.76 -44.04 9.53
CA LYS A 229 6.00 -44.36 8.82
C LYS A 229 7.16 -43.43 9.19
N GLU A 230 6.89 -42.16 9.43
CA GLU A 230 7.89 -41.21 9.96
C GLU A 230 8.37 -41.63 11.35
N THR A 231 7.45 -42.07 12.22
CA THR A 231 7.78 -42.58 13.55
C THR A 231 8.64 -43.85 13.48
N GLU A 232 8.23 -44.83 12.65
CA GLU A 232 8.99 -46.06 12.41
C GLU A 232 10.40 -45.76 11.86
N ALA A 233 10.52 -44.80 10.94
CA ALA A 233 11.81 -44.38 10.42
C ALA A 233 12.71 -43.76 11.50
N ALA A 234 12.16 -42.94 12.39
CA ALA A 234 12.90 -42.35 13.51
C ALA A 234 13.40 -43.43 14.50
N GLU A 235 12.57 -44.44 14.80
CA GLU A 235 12.97 -45.58 15.64
C GLU A 235 14.10 -46.38 15.00
N LEU A 236 14.02 -46.65 13.69
CA LEU A 236 15.08 -47.35 12.96
C LEU A 236 16.38 -46.55 12.92
N LEU A 237 16.32 -45.22 12.76
CA LEU A 237 17.50 -44.35 12.84
C LEU A 237 18.18 -44.44 14.22
N ASN A 238 17.40 -44.32 15.30
CA ASN A 238 17.93 -44.49 16.65
C ASN A 238 18.58 -45.87 16.84
N ARG A 239 17.96 -46.92 16.27
CA ARG A 239 18.53 -48.27 16.34
C ARG A 239 19.83 -48.42 15.57
N VAL A 240 19.96 -47.74 14.43
CA VAL A 240 21.21 -47.68 13.66
C VAL A 240 22.28 -46.98 14.49
N ASP A 241 21.97 -45.86 15.14
CA ASP A 241 22.92 -45.12 15.98
C ASP A 241 23.42 -45.97 17.17
N ASP A 242 22.51 -46.68 17.86
CA ASP A 242 22.88 -47.62 18.93
C ASP A 242 23.85 -48.72 18.46
N LEU A 243 23.55 -49.31 17.29
CA LEU A 243 24.38 -50.37 16.72
C LEU A 243 25.73 -49.84 16.24
N GLN A 244 25.77 -48.62 15.68
CA GLN A 244 27.02 -47.95 15.32
C GLN A 244 27.88 -47.68 16.56
N TYR A 245 27.27 -47.26 17.66
CA TYR A 245 27.97 -47.06 18.93
C TYR A 245 28.57 -48.36 19.48
N GLU A 246 27.79 -49.45 19.53
CA GLU A 246 28.30 -50.75 19.99
C GLU A 246 29.38 -51.31 19.05
N LEU A 247 29.23 -51.12 17.73
CA LEU A 247 30.26 -51.49 16.77
C LEU A 247 31.57 -50.75 17.05
N ALA A 248 31.53 -49.42 17.18
CA ALA A 248 32.71 -48.60 17.47
C ALA A 248 33.40 -49.02 18.79
N LYS A 249 32.61 -49.34 19.81
CA LYS A 249 33.09 -49.83 21.11
C LYS A 249 33.79 -51.18 21.00
N VAL A 250 33.24 -52.13 20.24
CA VAL A 250 33.88 -53.44 20.00
C VAL A 250 35.14 -53.27 19.16
N THR A 251 35.12 -52.43 18.12
CA THR A 251 36.31 -52.13 17.31
C THR A 251 37.43 -51.56 18.17
N SER A 252 37.16 -50.56 19.02
CA SER A 252 38.17 -50.00 19.95
C SER A 252 38.73 -51.05 20.93
N ARG A 253 37.90 -52.00 21.37
CA ARG A 253 38.37 -53.11 22.21
C ARG A 253 39.29 -54.05 21.42
N ASN A 254 38.94 -54.37 20.18
CA ASN A 254 39.78 -55.18 19.31
C ASN A 254 41.12 -54.48 19.05
N ASP A 255 41.12 -53.19 18.73
CA ASP A 255 42.34 -52.40 18.51
C ASP A 255 43.28 -52.47 19.73
N LYS A 256 42.73 -52.39 20.95
CA LYS A 256 43.51 -52.54 22.20
C LYS A 256 44.11 -53.94 22.34
N LEU A 257 43.34 -54.98 22.01
CA LEU A 257 43.81 -56.36 22.06
C LEU A 257 44.88 -56.63 21.00
N GLU A 258 44.73 -56.07 19.80
CA GLU A 258 45.74 -56.14 18.74
C GLU A 258 47.04 -55.46 19.16
N ASN A 259 46.97 -54.27 19.78
CA ASN A 259 48.14 -53.60 20.34
C ASN A 259 48.83 -54.44 21.43
N HIS A 260 48.07 -55.00 22.37
CA HIS A 260 48.63 -55.88 23.39
C HIS A 260 49.28 -57.14 22.82
N LEU A 261 48.68 -57.72 21.77
CA LEU A 261 49.26 -58.86 21.07
C LEU A 261 50.56 -58.47 20.37
N ALA A 262 50.59 -57.32 19.70
CA ALA A 262 51.79 -56.79 19.06
C ALA A 262 52.94 -56.58 20.07
N GLU A 263 52.65 -55.95 21.21
CA GLU A 263 53.61 -55.78 22.32
C GLU A 263 54.12 -57.13 22.86
N ALA A 264 53.24 -58.13 23.01
CA ALA A 264 53.63 -59.46 23.48
C ALA A 264 54.55 -60.16 22.48
N ILE A 265 54.23 -60.07 21.17
CA ILE A 265 55.08 -60.59 20.10
C ILE A 265 56.45 -59.89 20.11
N GLU A 266 56.50 -58.57 20.29
CA GLU A 266 57.75 -57.81 20.36
C GLU A 266 58.60 -58.25 21.55
N LYS A 267 58.01 -58.34 22.75
CA LYS A 267 58.70 -58.85 23.96
C LYS A 267 59.28 -60.24 23.75
N VAL A 268 58.52 -61.16 23.13
CA VAL A 268 59.03 -62.50 22.82
C VAL A 268 60.23 -62.43 21.88
N LYS A 269 60.17 -61.58 20.84
CA LYS A 269 61.33 -61.35 19.96
C LYS A 269 62.52 -60.79 20.72
N THR A 270 62.33 -59.84 21.64
CA THR A 270 63.41 -59.27 22.46
C THR A 270 64.01 -60.33 23.39
N TYR A 271 63.19 -61.13 24.07
CA TYR A 271 63.66 -62.25 24.90
C TYR A 271 64.42 -63.29 24.10
N GLN A 272 63.96 -63.64 22.90
CA GLN A 272 64.66 -64.56 22.00
C GLN A 272 65.98 -63.98 21.48
N GLN A 273 66.08 -62.67 21.27
CA GLN A 273 67.35 -62.00 20.95
C GLN A 273 68.31 -61.95 22.15
N ILE A 274 67.80 -61.76 23.38
CA ILE A 274 68.62 -61.70 24.60
C ILE A 274 69.05 -63.10 25.08
N HIS A 275 68.22 -64.13 24.92
CA HIS A 275 68.53 -65.53 25.29
C HIS A 275 69.00 -66.39 24.10
N GLY A 276 69.14 -65.80 22.92
CA GLY A 276 69.83 -66.39 21.77
C GLY A 276 71.34 -66.50 21.97
N ASP A 277 71.88 -65.80 22.96
CA ASP A 277 73.24 -65.99 23.48
C ASP A 277 73.19 -66.32 24.99
N GLU A 278 73.75 -67.49 25.31
CA GLU A 278 74.16 -68.00 26.64
C GLU A 278 73.14 -68.61 27.64
N LYS A 279 73.58 -69.79 28.12
CA LYS A 279 73.03 -70.59 29.22
C LYS A 279 73.21 -69.88 30.56
N GLY A 280 72.21 -69.90 31.44
CA GLY A 280 72.47 -69.61 32.86
C GLY A 280 71.23 -69.45 33.73
N VAL A 281 71.08 -70.37 34.69
CA VAL A 281 70.08 -70.36 35.77
C VAL A 281 70.34 -69.21 36.75
N VAL A 282 69.34 -68.37 37.05
CA VAL A 282 69.15 -67.73 38.37
C VAL A 282 67.66 -67.40 38.60
N LYS A 283 67.09 -67.83 39.74
CA LYS A 283 65.82 -67.31 40.27
C LYS A 283 66.05 -65.92 40.88
N PRO A 284 65.14 -64.94 40.70
CA PRO A 284 64.99 -63.88 41.68
C PRO A 284 63.66 -63.95 42.41
N VAL A 285 63.78 -63.60 43.69
CA VAL A 285 62.78 -63.32 44.70
C VAL A 285 61.88 -62.17 44.23
N VAL A 286 60.56 -62.34 44.34
CA VAL A 286 59.58 -61.28 44.10
C VAL A 286 59.57 -60.35 45.31
N THR A 287 60.28 -59.23 45.21
CA THR A 287 60.06 -58.06 46.07
C THR A 287 58.92 -57.23 45.48
N THR A 288 57.79 -57.21 46.19
CA THR A 288 56.63 -56.37 45.86
C THR A 288 56.92 -54.91 46.22
N THR A 289 57.57 -54.19 45.32
CA THR A 289 57.60 -52.71 45.36
C THR A 289 56.80 -52.20 44.17
N VAL A 290 55.65 -51.58 44.44
CA VAL A 290 54.85 -50.88 43.43
C VAL A 290 55.74 -49.80 42.83
N SER A 291 56.01 -49.89 41.52
CA SER A 291 56.74 -48.86 40.80
C SER A 291 56.02 -47.52 40.97
N GLN A 292 56.78 -46.45 41.25
CA GLN A 292 56.25 -45.09 41.47
C GLN A 292 55.29 -44.65 40.35
N LYS A 293 55.55 -45.07 39.10
CA LYS A 293 54.67 -44.86 37.94
C LYS A 293 53.28 -45.52 38.09
N LYS A 294 53.22 -46.73 38.66
CA LYS A 294 51.95 -47.44 38.87
C LYS A 294 51.14 -46.84 40.02
N MET A 295 51.81 -46.20 40.98
CA MET A 295 51.16 -45.41 42.03
C MET A 295 50.56 -44.11 41.45
N GLU A 296 51.28 -43.44 40.55
CA GLU A 296 50.79 -42.25 39.82
C GLU A 296 49.60 -42.58 38.90
N GLU A 297 49.64 -43.70 38.17
CA GLU A 297 48.52 -44.19 37.34
C GLU A 297 47.26 -44.46 38.19
N LEU A 298 47.41 -45.14 39.32
CA LEU A 298 46.30 -45.40 40.24
C LEU A 298 45.75 -44.11 40.88
N GLN A 299 46.61 -43.13 41.17
CA GLN A 299 46.16 -41.82 41.65
C GLN A 299 45.36 -41.07 40.58
N LYS A 300 45.78 -41.16 39.31
CA LYS A 300 45.07 -40.55 38.19
C LYS A 300 43.69 -41.19 37.98
N GLU A 301 43.61 -42.52 38.00
CA GLU A 301 42.31 -43.22 37.90
C GLU A 301 41.37 -42.87 39.06
N ILE A 302 41.89 -42.72 40.28
CA ILE A 302 41.09 -42.28 41.43
C ILE A 302 40.55 -40.87 41.22
N GLU A 303 41.35 -39.95 40.66
CA GLU A 303 40.92 -38.58 40.41
C GLU A 303 39.88 -38.51 39.27
N GLU A 304 40.06 -39.28 38.20
CA GLU A 304 39.08 -39.40 37.11
C GLU A 304 37.74 -39.96 37.60
N VAL A 305 37.76 -40.98 38.48
CA VAL A 305 36.53 -41.54 39.08
C VAL A 305 35.85 -40.54 40.02
N ARG A 306 36.63 -39.77 40.79
CA ARG A 306 36.09 -38.70 41.65
C ARG A 306 35.42 -37.61 40.84
N GLU A 307 36.05 -37.16 39.75
CA GLU A 307 35.49 -36.13 38.88
C GLU A 307 34.19 -36.63 38.21
N LEU A 308 34.17 -37.87 37.72
CA LEU A 308 32.97 -38.49 37.15
C LEU A 308 31.83 -38.62 38.18
N ALA A 309 32.15 -39.01 39.41
CA ALA A 309 31.17 -39.10 40.50
C ALA A 309 30.59 -37.72 40.84
N ASN A 310 31.43 -36.68 40.85
CA ASN A 310 31.00 -35.31 41.11
C ASN A 310 30.10 -34.76 39.98
N ASN A 311 30.44 -35.05 38.72
CA ASN A 311 29.62 -34.68 37.57
C ASN A 311 28.25 -35.37 37.59
N ARG A 312 28.19 -36.66 37.91
CA ARG A 312 26.92 -37.39 38.08
C ARG A 312 26.08 -36.83 39.24
N LEU A 313 26.72 -36.42 40.33
CA LEU A 313 26.01 -35.79 41.45
C LEU A 313 25.37 -34.46 41.03
N GLN A 314 26.11 -33.61 40.32
CA GLN A 314 25.58 -32.34 39.79
C GLN A 314 24.42 -32.55 38.80
N GLU A 315 24.52 -33.57 37.95
CA GLU A 315 23.46 -33.92 37.00
C GLU A 315 22.18 -34.37 37.74
N LEU A 316 22.32 -35.20 38.78
CA LEU A 316 21.21 -35.62 39.64
C LEU A 316 20.56 -34.43 40.36
N ASP A 317 21.35 -33.51 40.91
CA ASP A 317 20.81 -32.31 41.56
C ASP A 317 20.04 -31.43 40.56
N LYS A 318 20.54 -31.29 39.33
CA LYS A 318 19.86 -30.55 38.26
C LYS A 318 18.54 -31.20 37.88
N LEU A 319 18.53 -32.51 37.64
CA LEU A 319 17.32 -33.29 37.35
C LEU A 319 16.29 -33.20 38.48
N HIS A 320 16.74 -33.29 39.73
CA HIS A 320 15.88 -33.16 40.89
C HIS A 320 15.27 -31.76 41.01
N THR A 321 16.03 -30.71 40.65
CA THR A 321 15.53 -29.33 40.60
C THR A 321 14.49 -29.15 39.50
N GLN A 322 14.76 -29.65 38.28
CA GLN A 322 13.83 -29.64 37.15
C GLN A 322 12.54 -30.39 37.46
N HIS A 323 12.63 -31.56 38.08
CA HIS A 323 11.45 -32.32 38.50
C HIS A 323 10.61 -31.56 39.53
N ARG A 324 11.26 -30.89 40.50
CA ARG A 324 10.56 -30.04 41.48
C ARG A 324 9.88 -28.84 40.81
N GLU A 325 10.49 -28.23 39.80
CA GLU A 325 9.90 -27.15 39.02
C GLU A 325 8.70 -27.63 38.19
N ALA A 326 8.83 -28.76 37.50
CA ALA A 326 7.75 -29.39 36.74
C ALA A 326 6.56 -29.73 37.65
N LEU A 327 6.79 -30.25 38.87
CA LEU A 327 5.73 -30.49 39.84
C LEU A 327 5.00 -29.19 40.24
N LYS A 328 5.73 -28.08 40.45
CA LYS A 328 5.12 -26.77 40.73
C LYS A 328 4.30 -26.26 39.55
N GLU A 329 4.73 -26.48 38.31
CA GLU A 329 3.94 -26.12 37.13
C GLU A 329 2.67 -26.96 37.02
N VAL A 330 2.75 -28.27 37.28
CA VAL A 330 1.58 -29.16 37.31
C VAL A 330 0.59 -28.74 38.40
N GLU A 331 1.05 -28.31 39.57
CA GLU A 331 0.17 -27.78 40.63
C GLU A 331 -0.52 -26.46 40.24
N LYS A 332 0.11 -25.61 39.44
CA LYS A 332 -0.51 -24.36 38.94
C LYS A 332 -1.59 -24.58 37.87
N LEU A 333 -1.55 -25.73 37.19
CA LEU A 333 -2.48 -26.11 36.13
C LEU A 333 -3.68 -26.94 36.63
N LYS A 334 -3.70 -27.29 37.93
CA LYS A 334 -4.86 -27.80 38.65
C LYS A 334 -5.60 -26.67 39.33
#